data_AF-A0A957UV74-F1
#
_entry.id   AF-A0A957UV74-F1
#
_cell.length_a   1.000
_cell.length_b   1.000
_cell.length_c   1.000
_cell.angle_alpha   90.00
_cell.angle_beta   90.00
_cell.angle_gamma   90.00
#
_symmetry.space_group_name_H-M   'P 1'
#
loop_
_entity.id
_entity.type
_entity.pdbx_description
1 polymer ?
#
loop_
_entity_poly.entity_id
_entity_poly.type
_entity_poly.pdbx_seq_one_letter_code
_entity_poly.pdbx_strand_id
1 'polypeptide(L)'
;EMHTLVGAGAAEGAMDAANMLKPMLARGELHAIGATTLDEYRKHIEKDAALERRFQPVFVGEPSVEDTVSILRGLKERYEVHHGVHITDGAVIAAATLSNRYITDRFLPDKAIDLI
;
A
#
# COMPACT_ATOMS: atom_id res chain seq x y z
N GLU A 1 -4.75 7.40 3.10
CA GLU A 1 -4.72 6.02 3.65
C GLU A 1 -5.93 5.86 4.56
N MET A 2 -6.48 4.65 4.71
CA MET A 2 -7.77 4.49 5.40
C MET A 2 -7.69 4.94 6.88
N HIS A 3 -6.56 4.69 7.54
CA HIS A 3 -6.37 5.02 8.94
C HIS A 3 -6.29 6.53 9.19
N THR A 4 -5.91 7.36 8.20
CA THR A 4 -5.90 8.82 8.37
C THR A 4 -7.31 9.38 8.48
N LEU A 5 -8.30 8.75 7.84
CA LEU A 5 -9.71 9.14 7.94
C LEU A 5 -10.35 8.70 9.26
N VAL A 6 -9.82 7.66 9.91
CA VAL A 6 -10.30 7.11 11.19
C VAL A 6 -9.59 7.74 12.39
N GLY A 7 -8.43 8.38 12.17
CA GLY A 7 -7.69 9.13 13.19
C GLY A 7 -7.77 10.67 13.07
N ALA A 8 -8.23 11.20 11.93
CA ALA A 8 -8.40 12.64 11.72
C ALA A 8 -9.56 13.17 12.58
N GLY A 9 -9.23 13.67 13.77
CA GLY A 9 -10.21 14.25 14.70
C GLY A 9 -9.87 14.10 16.18
N ALA A 10 -8.81 13.37 16.55
CA ALA A 10 -8.42 13.18 17.95
C ALA A 10 -7.94 14.46 18.66
N ALA A 11 -7.70 15.56 17.93
CA ALA A 11 -7.41 16.87 18.50
C ALA A 11 -8.70 17.71 18.59
N GLU A 12 -9.20 17.87 19.82
CA GLU A 12 -10.12 18.93 20.28
C GLU A 12 -11.24 19.38 19.33
N GLY A 13 -12.19 18.48 19.05
CA GLY A 13 -13.53 18.88 18.58
C GLY A 13 -13.73 18.95 17.07
N ALA A 14 -12.77 18.51 16.25
CA ALA A 14 -13.01 18.27 14.82
C ALA A 14 -13.88 17.02 14.63
N MET A 15 -14.92 17.12 13.79
CA MET A 15 -15.74 15.95 13.43
C MET A 15 -14.85 14.85 12.86
N ASP A 16 -14.81 13.72 13.55
CA ASP A 16 -14.22 12.48 13.06
C ASP A 16 -14.90 12.10 11.75
N ALA A 17 -14.17 12.24 10.65
CA ALA A 17 -14.66 11.95 9.30
C ALA A 17 -15.19 10.51 9.20
N ALA A 18 -14.67 9.58 9.99
CA ALA A 18 -15.19 8.22 10.04
C ALA A 18 -16.64 8.13 10.53
N ASN A 19 -17.05 8.98 11.48
CA ASN A 19 -18.43 9.00 11.98
C ASN A 19 -19.43 9.52 10.93
N MET A 20 -19.00 10.36 10.00
CA MET A 20 -19.84 10.78 8.87
C MET A 20 -20.02 9.67 7.84
N LEU A 21 -19.01 8.81 7.66
CA LEU A 21 -19.00 7.75 6.65
C LEU A 21 -19.68 6.46 7.13
N LYS A 22 -19.64 6.17 8.44
CA LYS A 22 -20.23 4.96 9.04
C LYS A 22 -21.70 4.72 8.64
N PRO A 23 -22.61 5.71 8.66
CA PRO A 23 -24.00 5.51 8.25
C PRO A 23 -24.12 5.15 6.76
N MET A 24 -23.33 5.78 5.90
CA MET A 24 -23.36 5.53 4.44
C MET A 24 -22.82 4.15 4.10
N LEU A 25 -21.74 3.72 4.78
CA LEU A 25 -21.21 2.35 4.69
C LEU A 25 -22.22 1.32 5.20
N ALA A 26 -22.94 1.62 6.29
CA ALA A 26 -23.94 0.72 6.84
C ALA A 26 -25.16 0.54 5.93
N ARG A 27 -25.56 1.58 5.20
CA ARG A 27 -26.66 1.56 4.23
C ARG A 27 -26.25 1.04 2.84
N GLY A 28 -24.96 0.87 2.58
CA GLY A 28 -24.44 0.47 1.26
C GLY A 28 -24.50 1.58 0.21
N GLU A 29 -24.70 2.84 0.63
CA GLU A 29 -24.70 4.01 -0.26
C GLU A 29 -23.26 4.42 -0.65
N LEU A 30 -22.28 3.99 0.15
CA LEU A 30 -20.87 4.21 -0.09
C LEU A 30 -20.15 2.88 -0.24
N HIS A 31 -19.45 2.71 -1.37
CA HIS A 31 -18.48 1.64 -1.57
C HIS A 31 -17.08 2.23 -1.44
N ALA A 32 -16.22 1.58 -0.65
CA ALA A 32 -14.86 2.03 -0.41
C ALA A 32 -13.89 0.86 -0.44
N ILE A 33 -12.69 1.09 -0.99
CA ILE A 33 -11.54 0.20 -0.86
C ILE A 33 -10.50 0.96 -0.04
N GLY A 34 -10.13 0.40 1.11
CA GLY A 34 -9.13 0.97 1.99
C GLY A 34 -7.79 0.25 1.84
N ALA A 35 -6.69 1.03 1.83
CA ALA A 35 -5.34 0.53 2.01
C ALA A 35 -4.77 1.05 3.34
N THR A 36 -4.14 0.16 4.10
CA THR A 36 -3.56 0.45 5.42
C THR A 36 -2.47 -0.57 5.74
N THR A 37 -1.54 -0.23 6.63
CA THR A 37 -0.62 -1.21 7.20
C THR A 37 -1.35 -2.09 8.23
N LEU A 38 -0.77 -3.25 8.55
CA LEU A 38 -1.34 -4.18 9.53
C LEU A 38 -1.45 -3.56 10.92
N ASP A 39 -0.44 -2.77 11.33
CA ASP A 39 -0.42 -2.13 12.65
C ASP A 39 -1.47 -1.03 12.77
N GLU A 40 -1.66 -0.25 11.71
CA GLU A 40 -2.71 0.76 11.67
C GLU A 40 -4.11 0.17 11.63
N TYR A 41 -4.30 -0.95 10.92
CA TYR A 41 -5.55 -1.70 10.92
C TYR A 41 -5.91 -2.14 12.34
N ARG A 42 -4.97 -2.81 13.04
CA ARG A 42 -5.13 -3.24 14.44
C ARG A 42 -5.41 -2.08 15.38
N LYS A 43 -4.76 -0.93 15.15
CA LYS A 43 -4.87 0.22 16.04
C LYS A 43 -6.19 0.98 15.88
N HIS A 44 -6.69 1.13 14.65
CA HIS A 44 -7.79 2.06 14.35
C HIS A 44 -9.06 1.39 13.82
N ILE A 45 -8.96 0.26 13.12
CA ILE A 45 -10.12 -0.39 12.47
C ILE A 45 -10.63 -1.56 13.30
N GLU A 46 -9.75 -2.44 13.73
CA GLU A 46 -10.10 -3.64 14.52
C GLU A 46 -10.71 -3.27 15.88
N LYS A 47 -10.34 -2.11 16.44
CA LYS A 47 -10.92 -1.60 17.70
C LYS A 47 -12.32 -1.01 17.54
N ASP A 48 -12.75 -0.69 16.33
CA ASP A 48 -14.06 -0.12 16.04
C ASP A 48 -15.00 -1.19 15.49
N ALA A 49 -15.86 -1.73 16.35
CA ALA A 49 -16.79 -2.80 16.00
C ALA A 49 -17.74 -2.46 14.83
N ALA A 50 -17.99 -1.17 14.54
CA ALA A 50 -18.81 -0.78 13.40
C ALA A 50 -18.03 -0.87 12.09
N LEU A 51 -16.74 -0.55 12.08
CA LEU A 51 -15.88 -0.64 10.90
C LEU A 51 -15.44 -2.09 10.64
N GLU A 52 -15.06 -2.82 11.69
CA GLU A 52 -14.63 -4.22 11.62
C GLU A 52 -15.67 -5.09 10.89
N ARG A 53 -16.96 -4.88 11.15
CA ARG A 53 -18.06 -5.63 10.52
C ARG A 53 -18.36 -5.24 9.07
N ARG A 54 -17.78 -4.14 8.58
CA ARG A 54 -18.09 -3.56 7.26
C ARG A 54 -16.94 -3.68 6.28
N PHE A 55 -15.71 -3.84 6.78
CA PHE A 55 -14.55 -4.12 5.97
C PHE A 55 -14.20 -5.60 6.03
N GLN A 56 -14.05 -6.22 4.85
CA GLN A 56 -13.42 -7.53 4.74
C GLN A 56 -11.90 -7.32 4.64
N PRO A 57 -11.10 -7.80 5.61
CA PRO A 57 -9.65 -7.75 5.48
C PRO A 57 -9.20 -8.67 4.36
N VAL A 58 -8.37 -8.13 3.47
CA VAL A 58 -7.64 -8.87 2.43
C VAL A 58 -6.16 -8.59 2.67
N PHE A 59 -5.42 -9.62 3.06
CA PHE A 59 -3.99 -9.48 3.30
C PHE A 59 -3.24 -9.38 1.97
N VAL A 60 -2.46 -8.30 1.81
CA VAL A 60 -1.58 -8.08 0.67
C VAL A 60 -0.16 -8.16 1.19
N GLY A 61 0.51 -9.28 0.94
CA GLY A 61 1.89 -9.51 1.34
C GLY A 61 2.89 -8.86 0.38
N GLU A 62 4.15 -8.80 0.83
CA GLU A 62 5.28 -8.47 -0.02
C GLU A 62 5.37 -9.48 -1.19
N PRO A 63 5.58 -9.02 -2.44
CA PRO A 63 5.75 -9.91 -3.59
C PRO A 63 7.06 -10.70 -3.49
N SER A 64 7.12 -11.84 -4.17
CA SER A 64 8.38 -12.56 -4.31
C SER A 64 9.39 -11.78 -5.16
N VAL A 65 10.67 -12.19 -5.15
CA VAL A 65 11.68 -11.62 -6.04
C VAL A 65 11.29 -11.81 -7.50
N GLU A 66 10.72 -12.98 -7.86
CA GLU A 66 10.29 -13.29 -9.22
C GLU A 66 9.11 -12.41 -9.68
N ASP A 67 8.12 -12.23 -8.79
CA ASP A 67 7.00 -11.33 -9.04
C ASP A 67 7.48 -9.89 -9.19
N THR A 68 8.45 -9.47 -8.36
CA THR A 68 9.06 -8.15 -8.44
C THR A 68 9.78 -7.94 -9.77
N VAL A 69 10.55 -8.93 -10.26
CA VAL A 69 11.18 -8.85 -11.59
C VAL A 69 10.13 -8.64 -12.67
N SER A 70 8.98 -9.33 -12.57
CA SER A 70 7.87 -9.15 -13.51
C SER A 70 7.24 -7.74 -13.43
N ILE A 71 7.06 -7.21 -12.23
CA ILE A 71 6.58 -5.84 -11.99
C ILE A 71 7.55 -4.83 -12.62
N LEU A 72 8.85 -4.95 -12.33
CA LEU A 72 9.88 -4.04 -12.85
C LEU A 72 9.99 -4.10 -14.38
N ARG A 73 9.87 -5.29 -14.99
CA ARG A 73 9.81 -5.43 -16.45
C ARG A 73 8.61 -4.70 -17.05
N GLY A 74 7.46 -4.72 -16.38
CA GLY A 74 6.28 -3.94 -16.78
C GLY A 74 6.46 -2.42 -16.64
N LEU A 75 7.31 -1.97 -15.72
CA LEU A 75 7.62 -0.55 -15.50
C LEU A 75 8.78 -0.05 -16.36
N LYS A 76 9.65 -0.95 -16.83
CA LYS A 76 10.90 -0.65 -17.51
C LYS A 76 10.76 0.39 -18.62
N GLU A 77 9.84 0.17 -19.57
CA GLU A 77 9.67 1.08 -20.73
C GLU A 77 9.38 2.52 -20.30
N ARG A 78 8.55 2.69 -19.26
CA ARG A 78 8.20 4.01 -18.73
C ARG A 78 9.42 4.72 -18.13
N TYR A 79 10.29 3.99 -17.42
CA TYR A 79 11.52 4.53 -16.85
C TYR A 79 12.57 4.83 -17.93
N GLU A 80 12.72 3.95 -18.93
CA GLU A 80 13.61 4.17 -20.08
C GLU A 80 13.26 5.47 -20.81
N VAL A 81 11.96 5.70 -21.08
CA VAL A 81 11.49 6.93 -21.71
C VAL A 81 11.72 8.15 -20.82
N HIS A 82 11.41 8.05 -19.52
CA HIS A 82 11.56 9.16 -18.59
C HIS A 82 13.02 9.61 -18.43
N HIS A 83 13.94 8.65 -18.36
CA HIS A 83 15.37 8.92 -18.11
C HIS A 83 16.21 8.98 -19.39
N GLY A 84 15.67 8.59 -20.55
CA GLY A 84 16.39 8.58 -21.83
C GLY A 84 17.51 7.54 -21.88
N VAL A 85 17.34 6.42 -21.18
CA VAL A 85 18.34 5.34 -21.06
C VAL A 85 17.75 3.99 -21.48
N HIS A 86 18.61 3.02 -21.74
CA HIS A 86 18.22 1.62 -21.91
C HIS A 86 18.58 0.83 -20.65
N ILE A 87 17.58 0.19 -20.04
CA ILE A 87 17.73 -0.64 -18.84
C ILE A 87 17.85 -2.09 -19.28
N THR A 88 19.01 -2.71 -19.05
CA THR A 88 19.21 -4.12 -19.41
C THR A 88 18.36 -5.04 -18.54
N ASP A 89 17.95 -6.20 -19.07
CA ASP A 89 17.18 -7.19 -18.28
C ASP A 89 17.98 -7.71 -17.07
N GLY A 90 19.31 -7.84 -17.22
CA GLY A 90 20.20 -8.18 -16.11
C GLY A 90 20.18 -7.16 -14.98
N ALA A 91 20.05 -5.86 -15.30
CA ALA A 91 19.91 -4.81 -14.30
C ALA A 91 18.59 -4.92 -13.52
N VAL A 92 17.50 -5.29 -14.20
CA VAL A 92 16.19 -5.52 -13.55
C VAL A 92 16.26 -6.67 -12.54
N ILE A 93 16.86 -7.80 -12.95
CA ILE A 93 17.04 -8.96 -12.07
C ILE A 93 17.95 -8.61 -10.88
N ALA A 94 19.03 -7.87 -11.14
CA ALA A 94 19.95 -7.43 -10.10
C ALA A 94 19.28 -6.48 -9.10
N ALA A 95 18.48 -5.51 -9.56
CA ALA A 95 17.75 -4.58 -8.71
C ALA A 95 16.82 -5.33 -7.73
N ALA A 96 16.01 -6.29 -8.22
CA ALA A 96 15.14 -7.10 -7.37
C ALA A 96 15.94 -7.97 -6.38
N THR A 97 16.98 -8.66 -6.85
CA THR A 97 17.74 -9.61 -6.03
C THR A 97 18.59 -8.91 -4.97
N LEU A 98 19.29 -7.83 -5.35
CA LEU A 98 20.20 -7.12 -4.46
C LEU A 98 19.44 -6.26 -3.45
N SER A 99 18.37 -5.58 -3.85
CA SER A 99 17.52 -4.85 -2.90
C SER A 99 16.90 -5.79 -1.87
N ASN A 100 16.41 -6.97 -2.29
CA ASN A 100 15.89 -7.97 -1.36
C ASN A 100 16.94 -8.44 -0.35
N ARG A 101 18.18 -8.62 -0.80
CA ARG A 101 19.27 -9.15 0.04
C ARG A 101 19.87 -8.12 0.99
N TYR A 102 19.99 -6.87 0.57
CA TYR A 102 20.82 -5.88 1.27
C TYR A 102 20.03 -4.71 1.86
N ILE A 103 18.81 -4.44 1.40
CA ILE A 103 17.93 -3.39 1.95
C ILE A 103 16.82 -4.09 2.74
N THR A 104 17.02 -4.24 4.05
CA THR A 104 16.18 -5.06 4.94
C THR A 104 15.12 -4.27 5.71
N ASP A 105 15.20 -2.94 5.71
CA ASP A 105 14.27 -2.02 6.38
C ASP A 105 13.10 -1.60 5.48
N ARG A 106 13.09 -2.05 4.22
CA ARG A 106 12.05 -1.79 3.23
C ARG A 106 11.59 -3.08 2.55
N PHE A 107 10.41 -3.00 1.94
CA PHE A 107 9.75 -4.12 1.30
C PHE A 107 9.75 -3.97 -0.22
N LEU A 108 9.78 -5.10 -0.92
CA LEU A 108 9.50 -5.17 -2.35
C LEU A 108 8.03 -4.77 -2.61
N PRO A 109 7.70 -4.28 -3.82
CA PRO A 109 8.61 -4.01 -4.94
C PRO A 109 9.32 -2.65 -4.83
N ASP A 110 8.91 -1.80 -3.89
CA ASP A 110 9.27 -0.39 -3.78
C ASP A 110 10.79 -0.15 -3.73
N LYS A 111 11.49 -0.87 -2.82
CA LYS A 111 12.96 -0.77 -2.72
C LYS A 111 13.72 -1.19 -3.98
N ALA A 112 13.12 -2.00 -4.85
CA ALA A 112 13.74 -2.43 -6.09
C ALA A 112 13.50 -1.43 -7.22
N ILE A 113 12.34 -0.77 -7.22
CA ILE A 113 12.00 0.33 -8.14
C ILE A 113 12.99 1.48 -7.95
N ASP A 114 13.32 1.83 -6.70
CA ASP A 114 14.28 2.90 -6.39
C ASP A 114 15.70 2.67 -6.93
N LEU A 115 16.06 1.45 -7.33
CA LEU A 115 17.37 1.13 -7.89
C LEU A 115 17.43 1.20 -9.43
N ILE A 116 16.30 1.43 -10.11
CA ILE A 116 16.16 1.46 -11.57
C ILE A 116 15.85 2.87 -12.06
#